data_AF-A0A9D2UFR8-F1
#
_entry.id   AF-A0A9D2UFR8-F1
#
_cell.length_a   1.000
_cell.length_b   1.000
_cell.length_c   1.000
_cell.angle_alpha   90.00
_cell.angle_beta   90.00
_cell.angle_gamma   90.00
#
_symmetry.space_group_name_H-M   'P 1'
#
loop_
_entity.id
_entity.type
_entity.pdbx_description
1 polymer ?
#
loop_
_entity_poly.entity_id
_entity_poly.type
_entity_poly.pdbx_seq_one_letter_code
_entity_poly.pdbx_strand_id
1 'polypeptide(L)' 'MDTATELGNAIRQARKHFLLTQTDLAELVGVSDRTVRDIEKGKSGASFATVLAVAHAVGVRLEIVSNA' A
#
# COMPACT_ATOMS: atom_id res chain seq x y z
N MET A 1 -12.06 10.72 5.42
CA MET A 1 -11.61 9.33 5.16
C MET A 1 -10.92 8.87 6.44
N ASP A 2 -10.86 7.56 6.70
CA ASP A 2 -9.95 7.07 7.73
C ASP A 2 -8.52 7.00 7.20
N THR A 3 -7.54 6.96 8.11
CA THR A 3 -6.11 6.95 7.79
C THR A 3 -5.71 5.74 6.92
N ALA A 4 -6.40 4.59 7.07
CA ALA A 4 -6.13 3.41 6.26
C ALA A 4 -6.51 3.63 4.79
N THR A 5 -7.64 4.29 4.53
CA THR A 5 -8.09 4.66 3.18
C THR A 5 -7.16 5.68 2.55
N GLU A 6 -6.67 6.65 3.33
CA GLU A 6 -5.70 7.65 2.86
C GLU A 6 -4.37 7.00 2.44
N LEU A 7 -3.84 6.09 3.27
CA LEU A 7 -2.66 5.31 2.94
C LEU A 7 -2.87 4.44 1.68
N GLY A 8 -3.99 3.73 1.60
CA GLY A 8 -4.34 2.91 0.43
C GLY A 8 -4.40 3.73 -0.86
N ASN A 9 -4.93 4.94 -0.80
CA ASN A 9 -4.97 5.88 -1.93
C ASN A 9 -3.57 6.37 -2.32
N ALA A 10 -2.70 6.69 -1.36
CA ALA A 10 -1.32 7.08 -1.64
C ALA A 10 -0.55 5.96 -2.37
N ILE A 11 -0.68 4.72 -1.90
CA ILE A 11 -0.12 3.52 -2.55
C ILE A 11 -0.64 3.38 -3.97
N ARG A 12 -1.97 3.51 -4.16
CA ARG A 12 -2.61 3.39 -5.48
C ARG A 12 -2.11 4.44 -6.47
N GLN A 13 -1.93 5.68 -6.02
CA GLN A 13 -1.43 6.77 -6.85
C GLN A 13 0.03 6.52 -7.25
N ALA A 14 0.88 6.14 -6.30
CA ALA A 14 2.27 5.82 -6.56
C ALA A 14 2.42 4.63 -7.52
N ARG A 15 1.65 3.55 -7.32
CA ARG A 15 1.62 2.41 -8.25
C ARG A 15 1.30 2.84 -9.68
N LYS A 16 0.27 3.67 -9.85
CA LYS A 16 -0.13 4.18 -11.17
C LYS A 16 0.91 5.10 -11.79
N HIS A 17 1.63 5.88 -10.98
CA HIS A 17 2.74 6.72 -11.46
C HIS A 17 3.85 5.86 -12.09
N PHE A 18 4.14 4.70 -11.51
CA PHE A 18 5.08 3.72 -12.07
C PHE A 18 4.48 2.80 -13.15
N LEU A 19 3.25 3.07 -13.62
CA LEU A 19 2.54 2.28 -14.64
C LEU A 19 2.34 0.79 -14.28
N LEU A 20 2.38 0.44 -13.00
CA LEU A 20 2.21 -0.93 -12.54
C LEU A 20 0.73 -1.29 -12.43
N THR A 21 0.37 -2.51 -12.80
CA THR A 21 -0.92 -3.12 -12.43
C THR A 21 -0.92 -3.57 -10.96
N GLN A 22 -2.09 -3.88 -10.40
CA GLN A 22 -2.16 -4.46 -9.05
C GLN A 22 -1.45 -5.83 -8.98
N THR A 23 -1.49 -6.59 -10.08
CA THR A 23 -0.77 -7.86 -10.21
C THR A 23 0.73 -7.64 -10.20
N ASP A 24 1.24 -6.67 -10.98
CA ASP A 24 2.68 -6.37 -11.04
C ASP A 24 3.22 -6.00 -9.64
N LEU A 25 2.50 -5.14 -8.91
CA LEU A 25 2.89 -4.78 -7.54
C LEU A 25 2.80 -5.97 -6.59
N ALA A 26 1.80 -6.83 -6.75
CA ALA A 26 1.66 -8.02 -5.93
C ALA A 26 2.82 -8.99 -6.16
N GLU A 27 3.25 -9.19 -7.41
CA GLU A 27 4.41 -10.00 -7.78
C GLU A 27 5.72 -9.43 -7.22
N LEU A 28 5.93 -8.11 -7.33
CA LEU A 28 7.11 -7.44 -6.77
C LEU A 28 7.26 -7.63 -5.25
N VAL A 29 6.13 -7.75 -4.54
CA VAL A 29 6.09 -7.89 -3.08
C VAL A 29 5.98 -9.35 -2.62
N GLY A 30 5.58 -10.27 -3.51
CA GLY A 30 5.32 -11.67 -3.18
C GLY A 30 3.99 -11.91 -2.46
N VAL A 31 2.92 -11.21 -2.86
CA VAL A 31 1.56 -11.35 -2.30
C VAL A 31 0.52 -11.57 -3.40
N SER A 32 -0.75 -11.77 -3.04
CA SER A 32 -1.84 -11.87 -4.02
C SER A 32 -2.28 -10.49 -4.55
N ASP A 33 -2.76 -10.41 -5.79
CA ASP A 33 -3.37 -9.19 -6.35
C ASP A 33 -4.55 -8.69 -5.49
N ARG A 34 -5.31 -9.63 -4.92
CA ARG A 34 -6.38 -9.35 -3.96
C ARG A 34 -5.85 -8.62 -2.73
N THR A 35 -4.71 -9.03 -2.18
CA THR A 35 -4.08 -8.36 -1.04
C THR A 35 -3.78 -6.91 -1.37
N VAL A 36 -3.14 -6.64 -2.53
CA VAL A 36 -2.87 -5.25 -2.98
C VAL A 36 -4.17 -4.48 -3.16
N ARG A 37 -5.20 -5.08 -3.76
CA ARG A 37 -6.51 -4.46 -3.97
C ARG A 37 -7.22 -4.10 -2.66
N ASP A 38 -7.17 -4.98 -1.66
CA ASP A 38 -7.77 -4.75 -0.35
C ASP A 38 -7.01 -3.64 0.41
N ILE A 39 -5.67 -3.61 0.32
CA ILE A 39 -4.83 -2.53 0.86
C ILE A 39 -5.18 -1.18 0.21
N GLU A 40 -5.25 -1.11 -1.12
CA GLU A 40 -5.60 0.13 -1.83
C GLU A 40 -7.01 0.65 -1.50
N LYS A 41 -7.89 -0.23 -1.03
CA LYS A 41 -9.25 0.13 -0.59
C LYS A 41 -9.33 0.49 0.90
N GLY A 42 -8.22 0.43 1.64
CA GLY A 42 -8.20 0.64 3.08
C GLY A 42 -8.92 -0.45 3.88
N LYS A 43 -9.09 -1.66 3.30
CA LYS A 43 -9.79 -2.76 3.99
C LYS A 43 -8.92 -3.40 5.06
N SER A 44 -9.57 -3.86 6.13
CA SER A 44 -8.94 -4.70 7.16
C SER A 44 -8.57 -6.08 6.62
N GLY A 45 -7.59 -6.73 7.26
CA GLY A 45 -7.20 -8.13 7.01
C GLY A 45 -5.79 -8.32 6.45
N ALA A 46 -5.20 -7.31 5.81
CA ALA A 46 -3.77 -7.33 5.52
C ALA A 46 -2.96 -7.12 6.79
N SER A 47 -1.86 -7.86 6.96
CA SER A 47 -0.95 -7.62 8.08
C SER A 47 -0.28 -6.25 7.94
N PHE A 48 0.04 -5.59 9.05
CA PHE A 48 0.73 -4.30 9.02
C PHE A 48 2.07 -4.39 8.26
N ALA A 49 2.82 -5.48 8.45
CA ALA A 49 4.05 -5.75 7.71
C ALA A 49 3.82 -5.80 6.20
N THR A 50 2.74 -6.44 5.74
CA THR A 50 2.37 -6.49 4.33
C THR A 50 2.03 -5.11 3.78
N VAL A 51 1.28 -4.30 4.54
CA VAL A 51 0.96 -2.92 4.13
C VAL A 51 2.24 -2.10 3.96
N LEU A 52 3.18 -2.19 4.89
CA LEU A 52 4.47 -1.51 4.82
C LEU A 52 5.30 -1.97 3.62
N ALA A 53 5.36 -3.29 3.34
CA ALA A 53 6.08 -3.83 2.20
C ALA A 53 5.51 -3.32 0.87
N VAL A 54 4.18 -3.31 0.73
CA VAL A 54 3.51 -2.77 -0.46
C VAL A 54 3.75 -1.28 -0.62
N ALA A 55 3.68 -0.50 0.47
CA ALA A 55 3.97 0.93 0.44
C ALA A 55 5.41 1.20 -0.01
N HIS A 56 6.37 0.49 0.60
CA HIS A 56 7.79 0.63 0.29
C HIS A 56 8.11 0.31 -1.17
N ALA A 57 7.49 -0.74 -1.73
CA ALA A 57 7.70 -1.15 -3.12
C ALA A 57 7.31 -0.08 -4.15
N VAL A 58 6.43 0.85 -3.80
CA VAL A 58 6.04 2.00 -4.64
C VAL A 58 6.56 3.34 -4.12
N GLY A 59 7.54 3.33 -3.19
CA GLY A 59 8.16 4.55 -2.67
C GLY A 59 7.30 5.35 -1.69
N VAL A 60 6.20 4.80 -1.19
CA VAL A 60 5.42 5.38 -0.09
C VAL A 60 6.04 4.96 1.24
N ARG A 61 6.32 5.92 2.12
CA ARG A 61 6.97 5.68 3.42
C ARG A 61 6.07 6.13 4.56
N LEU A 62 6.03 5.36 5.65
CA LEU A 62 5.47 5.79 6.92
C LEU A 62 6.59 6.38 7.78
N GLU A 63 6.32 7.54 8.39
CA GLU A 63 7.24 8.23 9.27
C GLU A 63 6.63 8.35 10.68
N ILE A 64 7.46 8.15 11.70
CA ILE A 64 7.06 8.33 13.09
C ILE A 64 7.33 9.79 13.45
N VAL A 65 6.27 10.56 13.65
CA VAL A 65 6.36 11.95 14.11
C VAL A 65 5.94 11.99 15.57
N SER A 66 6.86 12.40 16.45
CA SER A 66 6.55 12.68 17.84
C SER A 66 6.28 14.17 17.97
N ASN A 67 5.06 14.52 18.38
CA ASN A 67 4.76 15.87 18.82
C ASN A 67 5.08 15.91 20.32
N ALA A 68 6.21 16.52 20.66
CA ALA A 68 6.50 16.93 22.02
C ALA A 68 5.60 18.10 22.43
#